data_AF-A0AAW9SD26-F1
#
_entry.id   AF-A0AAW9SD26-F1
#
_cell.length_a   1.000
_cell.length_b   1.000
_cell.length_c   1.000
_cell.angle_alpha   90.00
_cell.angle_beta   90.00
_cell.angle_gamma   90.00
#
_symmetry.space_group_name_H-M   'P 1'
#
loop_
_entity.id
_entity.type
_entity.pdbx_description
1 polymer ?
#
loop_
_entity_poly.entity_id
_entity_poly.type
_entity_poly.pdbx_seq_one_letter_code
_entity_poly.pdbx_strand_id
1 'polypeptide(L)'
;MTANKLIKKAQKLQQKGEYNPKEVLTYYYQAIDLCKTEDDDYNLLFSHYSIMHMCTHLEYNTGYKKKQRQDFHQQGEAAARKCMDILAPNGHLRTVWHFTEMGQFEEEVIRVAGNTLAWNQLQKAKTPENLETALGFAEMACSYVESPEYFYVIDTKVRILLALDRKETAYEVIRVTLIKDRDFGDFQEFKSDPDYLQWLRAKNEGLLANLKEEEKAFLRKMEGMIEQIRQQAEPATLPETPSKEISKQVMSYQEAIGKYGIVEFPYQRKDCSVVVLMGDVTVNGDLDSQWLKTQIKDLDKDSYMVLIDGNVTIEGNLIDDGLNFLFITGNLRCDYIFSADGYIDVLGKGDIKYGLAGEYNDGHIGIYGETQVPFVFNNDHDINIVASEETIVIDSFCNSRENVFFYPYVNPRERFGLENPQLLLAPAVWNEEDEFDHVKFVELLKKGESPFVKIKE
;
A
#
# COMPACT_ATOMS: atom_id res chain seq x y z
N MET A 1 11.08 -31.47 -41.20
CA MET A 1 10.73 -31.07 -39.81
C MET A 1 11.02 -29.57 -39.70
N THR A 2 10.18 -28.75 -39.06
CA THR A 2 10.40 -27.29 -38.96
C THR A 2 10.86 -26.91 -37.54
N ALA A 3 11.52 -25.76 -37.37
CA ALA A 3 11.95 -25.27 -36.06
C ALA A 3 10.79 -25.20 -35.06
N ASN A 4 9.67 -24.58 -35.45
CA ASN A 4 8.47 -24.51 -34.62
C ASN A 4 7.93 -25.89 -34.18
N LYS A 5 7.97 -26.91 -35.06
CA LYS A 5 7.55 -28.27 -34.71
C LYS A 5 8.47 -28.91 -33.66
N LEU A 6 9.76 -28.62 -33.70
CA LEU A 6 10.73 -29.10 -32.70
C LEU A 6 10.54 -28.39 -31.36
N ILE A 7 10.38 -27.07 -31.37
CA ILE A 7 10.07 -26.27 -30.18
C ILE A 7 8.81 -26.81 -29.49
N LYS A 8 7.71 -27.00 -30.24
CA LYS A 8 6.47 -27.57 -29.69
C LYS A 8 6.65 -28.99 -29.13
N LYS A 9 7.54 -29.79 -29.72
CA LYS A 9 7.86 -31.12 -29.20
C LYS A 9 8.63 -31.04 -27.88
N ALA A 10 9.59 -30.13 -27.78
CA ALA A 10 10.37 -29.87 -26.57
C ALA A 10 9.45 -29.40 -25.42
N GLN A 11 8.60 -28.40 -25.67
CA GLN A 11 7.63 -27.88 -24.70
C GLN A 11 6.69 -28.98 -24.18
N LYS A 12 6.15 -29.82 -25.08
CA LYS A 12 5.27 -30.94 -24.69
C LYS A 12 5.97 -31.97 -23.80
N LEU A 13 7.28 -32.14 -23.92
CA LEU A 13 8.04 -33.02 -23.04
C LEU A 13 8.24 -32.36 -21.68
N GLN A 14 8.58 -31.06 -21.64
CA GLN A 14 8.74 -30.32 -20.39
C GLN A 14 7.45 -30.30 -19.55
N GLN A 15 6.28 -30.12 -20.20
CA GLN A 15 4.97 -30.10 -19.54
C GLN A 15 4.58 -31.42 -18.87
N LYS A 16 5.24 -32.55 -19.20
CA LYS A 16 4.96 -33.85 -18.57
C LYS A 16 5.62 -34.01 -17.20
N GLY A 17 6.39 -33.03 -16.74
CA GLY A 17 7.07 -33.03 -15.44
C GLY A 17 8.38 -33.82 -15.47
N GLU A 18 8.30 -35.15 -15.56
CA GLU A 18 9.47 -36.02 -15.65
C GLU A 18 9.96 -36.14 -17.10
N TYR A 19 10.94 -35.33 -17.47
CA TYR A 19 11.57 -35.39 -18.79
C TYR A 19 13.08 -35.60 -18.68
N ASN A 20 13.68 -36.14 -19.75
CA ASN A 20 15.13 -36.21 -19.89
C ASN A 20 15.65 -34.87 -20.45
N PRO A 21 16.40 -34.06 -19.67
CA PRO A 21 16.84 -32.75 -20.16
C PRO A 21 17.70 -32.80 -21.41
N LYS A 22 18.50 -33.87 -21.58
CA LYS A 22 19.33 -34.02 -22.79
C LYS A 22 18.49 -34.17 -24.05
N GLU A 23 17.36 -34.87 -23.95
CA GLU A 23 16.44 -35.03 -25.08
C GLU A 23 15.79 -33.69 -25.43
N VAL A 24 15.30 -32.96 -24.42
CA VAL A 24 14.68 -31.64 -24.60
C VAL A 24 15.67 -30.63 -25.21
N LEU A 25 16.90 -30.55 -24.66
CA LEU A 25 17.97 -29.72 -25.21
C LEU A 25 18.26 -30.06 -26.67
N THR A 26 18.28 -31.35 -27.02
CA THR A 26 18.53 -31.78 -28.40
C THR A 26 17.50 -31.19 -29.36
N TYR A 27 16.21 -31.15 -29.00
CA TYR A 27 15.19 -30.55 -29.86
C TYR A 27 15.37 -29.04 -30.02
N TYR A 28 15.77 -28.31 -28.98
CA TYR A 28 16.05 -26.87 -29.11
C TYR A 28 17.28 -26.59 -29.97
N TYR A 29 18.38 -27.34 -29.81
CA TYR A 29 19.54 -27.21 -30.69
C TYR A 29 19.20 -27.54 -32.15
N GLN A 30 18.42 -28.60 -32.40
CA GLN A 30 17.93 -28.90 -33.75
C GLN A 30 17.01 -27.81 -34.31
N ALA A 31 16.23 -27.12 -33.46
CA ALA A 31 15.41 -26.01 -33.90
C ALA A 31 16.28 -24.81 -34.32
N ILE A 32 17.32 -24.48 -33.54
CA ILE A 32 18.32 -23.47 -33.88
C ILE A 32 19.00 -23.79 -35.21
N ASP A 33 19.39 -25.05 -35.44
CA ASP A 33 20.02 -25.48 -36.70
C ASP A 33 19.10 -25.32 -37.92
N LEU A 34 17.79 -25.22 -37.73
CA LEU A 34 16.82 -25.00 -38.80
C LEU A 34 16.47 -23.52 -39.03
N CYS A 35 16.80 -22.63 -38.10
CA CYS A 35 16.64 -21.18 -38.26
C CYS A 35 17.74 -20.66 -39.21
N LYS A 36 17.35 -20.18 -40.40
CA LYS A 36 18.30 -19.76 -41.46
C LYS A 36 18.05 -18.36 -42.00
N THR A 37 16.90 -17.77 -41.72
CA THR A 37 16.48 -16.47 -42.24
C THR A 37 15.98 -15.56 -41.12
N GLU A 38 15.89 -14.26 -41.38
CA GLU A 38 15.33 -13.29 -40.41
C GLU A 38 13.89 -13.63 -39.98
N ASP A 39 13.11 -14.27 -40.86
CA ASP A 39 11.76 -14.78 -40.52
C ASP A 39 11.76 -15.84 -39.39
N ASP A 40 12.93 -16.40 -39.06
CA ASP A 40 13.09 -17.38 -37.99
C ASP A 40 13.51 -16.78 -36.64
N ASP A 41 13.69 -15.46 -36.54
CA ASP A 41 14.25 -14.79 -35.35
C ASP A 41 13.47 -15.12 -34.08
N TYR A 42 12.14 -15.19 -34.17
CA TYR A 42 11.30 -15.62 -33.05
C TYR A 42 11.68 -17.04 -32.56
N ASN A 43 11.76 -18.00 -33.50
CA ASN A 43 12.06 -19.40 -33.15
C ASN A 43 13.50 -19.54 -32.63
N LEU A 44 14.42 -18.72 -33.17
CA LEU A 44 15.82 -18.69 -32.76
C LEU A 44 15.93 -18.16 -31.32
N LEU A 45 15.33 -16.99 -31.05
CA LEU A 45 15.30 -16.36 -29.73
C LEU A 45 14.63 -17.28 -28.71
N PHE A 46 13.46 -17.83 -29.05
CA PHE A 46 12.72 -18.75 -28.19
C PHE A 46 13.52 -19.99 -27.82
N SER A 47 14.26 -20.57 -28.78
CA SER A 47 15.07 -21.75 -28.54
C SER A 47 16.25 -21.46 -27.59
N HIS A 48 16.93 -20.32 -27.77
CA HIS A 48 17.98 -19.89 -26.86
C HIS A 48 17.44 -19.57 -25.47
N TYR A 49 16.33 -18.84 -25.37
CA TYR A 49 15.68 -18.53 -24.10
C TYR A 49 15.29 -19.82 -23.35
N SER A 50 14.71 -20.79 -24.05
CA SER A 50 14.32 -22.08 -23.47
C SER A 50 15.52 -22.89 -22.96
N ILE A 51 16.64 -22.90 -23.70
CA ILE A 51 17.88 -23.55 -23.25
C ILE A 51 18.40 -22.86 -22.00
N MET A 52 18.49 -21.52 -22.00
CA MET A 52 18.92 -20.73 -20.85
C MET A 52 18.08 -21.04 -19.63
N HIS A 53 16.76 -20.84 -19.71
CA HIS A 53 15.82 -21.02 -18.61
C HIS A 53 15.87 -22.44 -18.04
N MET A 54 15.95 -23.46 -18.89
CA MET A 54 16.04 -24.84 -18.41
C MET A 54 17.39 -25.12 -17.74
N CYS A 55 18.49 -24.66 -18.32
CA CYS A 55 19.83 -24.89 -17.78
C CYS A 55 20.04 -24.19 -16.43
N THR A 56 19.51 -22.98 -16.24
CA THR A 56 19.58 -22.25 -14.95
C THR A 56 18.82 -23.00 -13.85
N HIS A 57 17.73 -23.70 -14.14
CA HIS A 57 17.07 -24.56 -13.15
C HIS A 57 17.88 -25.84 -12.85
N LEU A 58 18.45 -26.45 -13.88
CA LEU A 58 19.16 -27.73 -13.74
C LEU A 58 20.51 -27.61 -13.04
N GLU A 59 21.19 -26.46 -13.12
CA GLU A 59 22.46 -26.23 -12.42
C GLU A 59 22.31 -26.22 -10.88
N TYR A 60 21.13 -25.86 -10.35
CA TYR A 60 20.87 -25.89 -8.90
C TYR A 60 20.28 -27.21 -8.40
N ASN A 61 19.84 -28.09 -9.31
CA ASN A 61 19.24 -29.37 -8.92
C ASN A 61 20.30 -30.35 -8.37
N THR A 62 20.18 -30.67 -7.08
CA THR A 62 21.12 -31.52 -6.32
C THR A 62 21.11 -32.98 -6.74
N GLY A 63 20.12 -33.42 -7.54
CA GLY A 63 20.08 -34.75 -8.15
C GLY A 63 21.13 -34.96 -9.25
N TYR A 64 21.71 -33.89 -9.80
CA TYR A 64 22.78 -33.97 -10.79
C TYR A 64 24.18 -33.89 -10.17
N LYS A 65 25.14 -34.60 -10.77
CA LYS A 65 26.55 -34.53 -10.35
C LYS A 65 27.10 -33.12 -10.62
N LYS A 66 28.06 -32.68 -9.79
CA LYS A 66 28.73 -31.37 -9.93
C LYS A 66 29.17 -31.05 -11.37
N LYS A 67 29.78 -32.02 -12.07
CA LYS A 67 30.19 -31.84 -13.47
C LYS A 67 29.00 -31.54 -14.39
N GLN A 68 27.89 -32.26 -14.24
CA GLN A 68 26.68 -32.03 -15.04
C GLN A 68 26.08 -30.64 -14.76
N ARG A 69 26.04 -30.23 -13.48
CA ARG A 69 25.59 -28.89 -13.09
C ARG A 69 26.46 -27.80 -13.71
N GLN A 70 27.78 -28.01 -13.76
CA GLN A 70 28.70 -27.12 -14.44
C GLN A 70 28.50 -27.11 -15.97
N ASP A 71 28.21 -28.26 -16.58
CA ASP A 71 27.89 -28.34 -18.02
C ASP A 71 26.58 -27.58 -18.33
N PHE A 72 25.57 -27.66 -17.45
CA PHE A 72 24.33 -26.89 -17.58
C PHE A 72 24.58 -25.39 -17.40
N HIS A 73 25.36 -24.99 -16.40
CA HIS A 73 25.76 -23.59 -16.21
C HIS A 73 26.36 -22.97 -17.48
N GLN A 74 27.34 -23.66 -18.08
CA GLN A 74 27.99 -23.18 -19.31
C GLN A 74 27.03 -23.07 -20.49
N GLN A 75 26.14 -24.05 -20.66
CA GLN A 75 25.12 -24.01 -21.71
C GLN A 75 24.11 -22.89 -21.50
N GLY A 76 23.66 -22.68 -20.26
CA GLY A 76 22.71 -21.64 -19.90
C GLY A 76 23.28 -20.24 -20.13
N GLU A 77 24.51 -20.00 -19.69
CA GLU A 77 25.20 -18.73 -19.94
C GLU A 77 25.45 -18.49 -21.44
N ALA A 78 25.90 -19.50 -22.19
CA ALA A 78 26.11 -19.37 -23.63
C ALA A 78 24.80 -19.02 -24.36
N ALA A 79 23.68 -19.63 -23.95
CA ALA A 79 22.37 -19.33 -24.49
C ALA A 79 21.89 -17.91 -24.11
N ALA A 80 22.11 -17.47 -22.87
CA ALA A 80 21.81 -16.11 -22.42
C ALA A 80 22.57 -15.07 -23.27
N ARG A 81 23.87 -15.28 -23.53
CA ARG A 81 24.65 -14.40 -24.43
C ARG A 81 24.05 -14.35 -25.82
N LYS A 82 23.60 -15.48 -26.35
CA LYS A 82 22.96 -15.52 -27.68
C LYS A 82 21.63 -14.77 -27.72
N CYS A 83 20.82 -14.86 -26.67
CA CYS A 83 19.62 -14.03 -26.53
C CYS A 83 19.97 -12.53 -26.61
N MET A 84 20.97 -12.09 -25.85
CA MET A 84 21.39 -10.68 -25.86
C MET A 84 22.01 -10.26 -27.20
N ASP A 85 22.78 -11.13 -27.86
CA ASP A 85 23.33 -10.87 -29.20
C ASP A 85 22.21 -10.63 -30.24
N ILE A 86 21.14 -11.44 -30.19
CA ILE A 86 19.99 -11.33 -31.11
C ILE A 86 19.21 -10.02 -30.87
N LEU A 87 19.06 -9.61 -29.61
CA LEU A 87 18.30 -8.43 -29.19
C LEU A 87 19.13 -7.13 -29.15
N ALA A 88 20.43 -7.19 -29.45
CA ALA A 88 21.29 -6.01 -29.47
C ALA A 88 20.80 -4.99 -30.52
N PRO A 89 21.10 -3.67 -30.37
CA PRO A 89 20.68 -2.65 -31.33
C PRO A 89 21.16 -2.86 -32.78
N ASN A 90 22.24 -3.62 -32.95
CA ASN A 90 22.79 -4.03 -34.25
C ASN A 90 22.30 -5.43 -34.70
N GLY A 91 21.49 -6.09 -33.89
CA GLY A 91 20.79 -7.32 -34.21
C GLY A 91 19.58 -7.06 -35.12
N HIS A 92 18.88 -8.14 -35.46
CA HIS A 92 17.76 -8.10 -36.41
C HIS A 92 16.47 -7.54 -35.77
N LEU A 93 16.34 -7.60 -34.44
CA LEU A 93 15.21 -7.08 -33.69
C LEU A 93 15.48 -5.63 -33.23
N ARG A 94 14.93 -4.64 -33.95
CA ARG A 94 14.98 -3.21 -33.58
C ARG A 94 13.89 -2.88 -32.58
N THR A 95 14.14 -1.90 -31.71
CA THR A 95 13.22 -1.27 -30.71
C THR A 95 12.13 -2.20 -30.20
N VAL A 96 12.18 -2.60 -28.92
CA VAL A 96 11.14 -3.44 -28.31
C VAL A 96 9.77 -2.75 -28.35
N TRP A 97 8.79 -3.38 -29.01
CA TRP A 97 7.40 -2.88 -29.09
C TRP A 97 6.56 -3.55 -27.99
N HIS A 98 6.68 -3.05 -26.77
CA HIS A 98 6.11 -3.62 -25.54
C HIS A 98 4.59 -3.88 -25.56
N PHE A 99 3.83 -3.22 -26.45
CA PHE A 99 2.40 -3.44 -26.61
C PHE A 99 2.02 -4.72 -27.39
N THR A 100 3.01 -5.47 -27.89
CA THR A 100 2.81 -6.71 -28.66
C THR A 100 3.22 -7.92 -27.86
N GLU A 101 2.63 -9.09 -28.12
CA GLU A 101 3.08 -10.37 -27.52
C GLU A 101 4.57 -10.63 -27.76
N MET A 102 5.08 -10.22 -28.92
CA MET A 102 6.51 -10.33 -29.23
C MET A 102 7.33 -9.39 -28.35
N GLY A 103 6.94 -8.13 -28.23
CA GLY A 103 7.64 -7.17 -27.37
C GLY A 103 7.68 -7.62 -25.92
N GLN A 104 6.54 -8.05 -25.35
CA GLN A 104 6.49 -8.60 -23.99
C GLN A 104 7.42 -9.81 -23.83
N PHE A 105 7.49 -10.68 -24.84
CA PHE A 105 8.44 -11.79 -24.84
C PHE A 105 9.90 -11.32 -24.89
N GLU A 106 10.23 -10.33 -25.73
CA GLU A 106 11.57 -9.74 -25.79
C GLU A 106 11.99 -9.13 -24.45
N GLU A 107 11.11 -8.40 -23.76
CA GLU A 107 11.35 -7.83 -22.42
C GLU A 107 11.65 -8.92 -21.40
N GLU A 108 10.87 -9.99 -21.41
CA GLU A 108 11.10 -11.16 -20.57
C GLU A 108 12.46 -11.81 -20.86
N VAL A 109 12.83 -11.94 -22.15
CA VAL A 109 14.15 -12.46 -22.51
C VAL A 109 15.27 -11.54 -22.01
N ILE A 110 15.16 -10.22 -22.19
CA ILE A 110 16.16 -9.24 -21.70
C ILE A 110 16.30 -9.34 -20.19
N ARG A 111 15.18 -9.38 -19.47
CA ARG A 111 15.13 -9.47 -18.02
C ARG A 111 15.83 -10.73 -17.50
N VAL A 112 15.45 -11.90 -18.01
CA VAL A 112 16.00 -13.19 -17.53
C VAL A 112 17.44 -13.39 -18.01
N ALA A 113 17.76 -13.09 -19.28
CA ALA A 113 19.10 -13.27 -19.82
C ALA A 113 20.09 -12.25 -19.23
N GLY A 114 19.70 -10.99 -19.12
CA GLY A 114 20.49 -9.95 -18.47
C GLY A 114 20.80 -10.30 -17.02
N ASN A 115 19.79 -10.71 -16.25
CA ASN A 115 20.00 -11.15 -14.86
C ASN A 115 20.93 -12.38 -14.76
N THR A 116 20.74 -13.38 -15.64
CA THR A 116 21.59 -14.59 -15.68
C THR A 116 23.05 -14.22 -15.93
N LEU A 117 23.32 -13.34 -16.90
CA LEU A 117 24.68 -12.90 -17.21
C LEU A 117 25.28 -12.05 -16.08
N ALA A 118 24.50 -11.12 -15.52
CA ALA A 118 24.92 -10.29 -14.40
C ALA A 118 25.31 -11.14 -13.18
N TRP A 119 24.45 -12.06 -12.77
CA TRP A 119 24.70 -12.97 -11.66
C TRP A 119 25.92 -13.85 -11.88
N ASN A 120 26.05 -14.44 -13.07
CA ASN A 120 27.20 -15.29 -13.39
C ASN A 120 28.52 -14.53 -13.34
N GLN A 121 28.55 -13.27 -13.80
CA GLN A 121 29.75 -12.45 -13.73
C GLN A 121 30.10 -12.05 -12.29
N LEU A 122 29.10 -11.73 -11.46
CA LEU A 122 29.28 -11.48 -10.03
C LEU A 122 29.95 -12.68 -9.33
N GLN A 123 29.63 -13.91 -9.73
CA GLN A 123 30.17 -15.15 -9.13
C GLN A 123 31.60 -15.51 -9.58
N LYS A 124 31.99 -15.22 -10.82
CA LYS A 124 33.20 -15.80 -11.45
C LYS A 124 34.52 -15.14 -11.07
N ALA A 125 34.55 -13.81 -10.90
CA ALA A 125 35.68 -13.07 -10.34
C ALA A 125 35.26 -11.62 -10.15
N LYS A 126 35.32 -11.12 -8.91
CA LYS A 126 34.94 -9.76 -8.52
C LYS A 126 36.01 -8.72 -8.87
N THR A 127 36.55 -8.77 -10.09
CA THR A 127 37.37 -7.66 -10.60
C THR A 127 36.44 -6.48 -10.90
N PRO A 128 36.89 -5.23 -10.73
CA PRO A 128 36.08 -4.07 -11.06
C PRO A 128 35.52 -4.13 -12.49
N GLU A 129 36.33 -4.50 -13.48
CA GLU A 129 35.91 -4.61 -14.90
C GLU A 129 34.77 -5.63 -15.13
N ASN A 130 34.85 -6.80 -14.49
CA ASN A 130 33.79 -7.80 -14.59
C ASN A 130 32.51 -7.34 -13.88
N LEU A 131 32.64 -6.64 -12.75
CA LEU A 131 31.51 -6.11 -12.00
C LEU A 131 30.83 -4.95 -12.74
N GLU A 132 31.57 -4.07 -13.44
CA GLU A 132 30.95 -3.05 -14.31
C GLU A 132 30.20 -3.70 -15.47
N THR A 133 30.78 -4.74 -16.07
CA THR A 133 30.11 -5.51 -17.13
C THR A 133 28.83 -6.18 -16.59
N ALA A 134 28.90 -6.75 -15.39
CA ALA A 134 27.74 -7.33 -14.71
C ALA A 134 26.67 -6.27 -14.43
N LEU A 135 27.07 -5.08 -13.97
CA LEU A 135 26.18 -3.96 -13.70
C LEU A 135 25.45 -3.52 -14.96
N GLY A 136 26.14 -3.42 -16.10
CA GLY A 136 25.51 -3.08 -17.38
C GLY A 136 24.42 -4.07 -17.80
N PHE A 137 24.62 -5.38 -17.58
CA PHE A 137 23.58 -6.38 -17.82
C PHE A 137 22.40 -6.25 -16.84
N ALA A 138 22.68 -6.01 -15.55
CA ALA A 138 21.64 -5.85 -14.53
C ALA A 138 20.81 -4.57 -14.77
N GLU A 139 21.44 -3.47 -15.15
CA GLU A 139 20.75 -2.21 -15.47
C GLU A 139 19.83 -2.34 -16.69
N MET A 140 20.29 -3.04 -17.72
CA MET A 140 19.47 -3.36 -18.89
C MET A 140 18.29 -4.27 -18.54
N ALA A 141 18.47 -5.25 -17.66
CA ALA A 141 17.38 -6.10 -17.20
C ALA A 141 16.38 -5.30 -16.33
N CYS A 142 16.87 -4.42 -15.46
CA CYS A 142 16.05 -3.57 -14.59
C CYS A 142 15.19 -2.55 -15.34
N SER A 143 15.55 -2.16 -16.57
CA SER A 143 14.71 -1.24 -17.37
C SER A 143 13.36 -1.85 -17.79
N TYR A 144 13.19 -3.16 -17.59
CA TYR A 144 11.97 -3.92 -17.91
C TYR A 144 11.34 -4.54 -16.66
N VAL A 145 11.64 -4.03 -15.45
CA VAL A 145 11.02 -4.46 -14.19
C VAL A 145 9.81 -3.58 -13.91
N GLU A 146 8.61 -4.13 -14.08
CA GLU A 146 7.35 -3.39 -13.94
C GLU A 146 6.58 -3.72 -12.65
N SER A 147 6.93 -4.82 -11.98
CA SER A 147 6.16 -5.37 -10.86
C SER A 147 7.04 -6.19 -9.89
N PRO A 148 6.59 -6.38 -8.63
CA PRO A 148 7.37 -7.00 -7.56
C PRO A 148 7.90 -8.40 -7.85
N GLU A 149 7.20 -9.22 -8.64
CA GLU A 149 7.63 -10.57 -8.99
C GLU A 149 8.98 -10.61 -9.75
N TYR A 150 9.42 -9.47 -10.28
CA TYR A 150 10.69 -9.33 -10.99
C TYR A 150 11.79 -8.62 -10.17
N PHE A 151 11.55 -8.31 -8.90
CA PHE A 151 12.51 -7.59 -8.05
C PHE A 151 13.79 -8.39 -7.77
N TYR A 152 13.82 -9.70 -8.02
CA TYR A 152 15.04 -10.51 -7.99
C TYR A 152 16.16 -9.96 -8.90
N VAL A 153 15.80 -9.26 -9.99
CA VAL A 153 16.78 -8.59 -10.86
C VAL A 153 17.39 -7.36 -10.18
N ILE A 154 16.58 -6.64 -9.40
CA ILE A 154 17.02 -5.51 -8.60
C ILE A 154 17.96 -5.98 -7.49
N ASP A 155 17.71 -7.14 -6.86
CA ASP A 155 18.66 -7.74 -5.92
C ASP A 155 20.03 -7.94 -6.55
N THR A 156 20.10 -8.59 -7.72
CA THR A 156 21.36 -8.78 -8.45
C THR A 156 22.10 -7.45 -8.68
N LYS A 157 21.37 -6.39 -9.11
CA LYS A 157 21.95 -5.04 -9.27
C LYS A 157 22.54 -4.51 -7.96
N VAL A 158 21.80 -4.63 -6.85
CA VAL A 158 22.25 -4.19 -5.52
C VAL A 158 23.49 -4.96 -5.08
N ARG A 159 23.53 -6.29 -5.23
CA ARG A 159 24.72 -7.09 -4.90
C ARG A 159 25.94 -6.66 -5.70
N ILE A 160 25.77 -6.32 -6.98
CA ILE A 160 26.85 -5.83 -7.83
C ILE A 160 27.32 -4.44 -7.38
N LEU A 161 26.41 -3.52 -7.10
CA LEU A 161 26.74 -2.17 -6.60
C LEU A 161 27.52 -2.23 -5.28
N LEU A 162 27.09 -3.10 -4.35
CA LEU A 162 27.80 -3.33 -3.10
C LEU A 162 29.19 -3.94 -3.33
N ALA A 163 29.33 -4.87 -4.28
CA ALA A 163 30.63 -5.43 -4.66
C ALA A 163 31.57 -4.40 -5.31
N LEU A 164 31.02 -3.35 -5.92
CA LEU A 164 31.74 -2.20 -6.49
C LEU A 164 32.02 -1.08 -5.46
N ASP A 165 31.67 -1.27 -4.19
CA ASP A 165 31.75 -0.24 -3.14
C ASP A 165 30.90 1.02 -3.42
N ARG A 166 29.81 0.88 -4.19
CA ARG A 166 28.86 1.95 -4.51
C ARG A 166 27.66 1.94 -3.55
N LYS A 167 27.94 1.97 -2.24
CA LYS A 167 26.93 1.81 -1.17
C LYS A 167 25.77 2.80 -1.27
N GLU A 168 26.04 4.08 -1.53
CA GLU A 168 25.02 5.14 -1.66
C GLU A 168 23.94 4.76 -2.69
N THR A 169 24.37 4.37 -3.90
CA THR A 169 23.48 3.97 -4.98
C THR A 169 22.75 2.67 -4.67
N ALA A 170 23.44 1.70 -4.05
CA ALA A 170 22.81 0.45 -3.63
C ALA A 170 21.70 0.69 -2.61
N TYR A 171 21.97 1.51 -1.59
CA TYR A 171 21.03 1.81 -0.52
C TYR A 171 19.82 2.61 -1.00
N GLU A 172 19.99 3.52 -1.97
CA GLU A 172 18.85 4.18 -2.61
C GLU A 172 17.97 3.17 -3.36
N VAL A 173 18.57 2.24 -4.10
CA VAL A 173 17.82 1.18 -4.79
C VAL A 173 17.07 0.28 -3.79
N ILE A 174 17.72 -0.12 -2.69
CA ILE A 174 17.08 -0.90 -1.62
C ILE A 174 15.91 -0.12 -1.03
N ARG A 175 16.11 1.16 -0.68
CA ARG A 175 15.07 2.03 -0.14
C ARG A 175 13.86 2.11 -1.07
N VAL A 176 14.06 2.42 -2.35
CA VAL A 176 12.98 2.51 -3.34
C VAL A 176 12.26 1.17 -3.54
N THR A 177 12.99 0.05 -3.44
CA THR A 177 12.41 -1.29 -3.60
C THR A 177 11.58 -1.68 -2.37
N LEU A 178 12.10 -1.48 -1.16
CA LEU A 178 11.39 -1.77 0.10
C LEU A 178 10.20 -0.83 0.35
N ILE A 179 10.23 0.35 -0.27
CA ILE A 179 9.08 1.24 -0.36
C ILE A 179 7.96 0.52 -1.13
N LYS A 180 8.24 0.02 -2.35
CA LYS A 180 7.26 -0.63 -3.24
C LYS A 180 6.81 -2.04 -2.80
N ASP A 181 7.73 -2.83 -2.24
CA ASP A 181 7.50 -4.17 -1.72
C ASP A 181 8.29 -4.35 -0.43
N ARG A 182 7.61 -4.08 0.68
CA ARG A 182 8.19 -4.12 2.02
C ARG A 182 8.68 -5.51 2.41
N ASP A 183 8.03 -6.55 1.92
CA ASP A 183 8.31 -7.94 2.27
C ASP A 183 9.15 -8.65 1.22
N PHE A 184 9.76 -7.87 0.31
CA PHE A 184 10.67 -8.40 -0.70
C PHE A 184 11.78 -9.24 -0.03
N GLY A 185 11.72 -10.55 -0.27
CA GLY A 185 12.46 -11.55 0.51
C GLY A 185 13.98 -11.38 0.45
N ASP A 186 14.51 -10.90 -0.67
CA ASP A 186 15.95 -10.79 -0.89
C ASP A 186 16.60 -9.56 -0.21
N PHE A 187 15.80 -8.63 0.34
CA PHE A 187 16.28 -7.44 1.05
C PHE A 187 15.98 -7.42 2.56
N GLN A 188 15.47 -8.52 3.12
CA GLN A 188 15.09 -8.56 4.55
C GLN A 188 16.29 -8.33 5.48
N GLU A 189 17.49 -8.72 5.10
CA GLU A 189 18.69 -8.49 5.90
C GLU A 189 19.00 -6.99 6.10
N PHE A 190 18.68 -6.14 5.12
CA PHE A 190 18.96 -4.70 5.19
C PHE A 190 18.09 -4.00 6.23
N LYS A 191 16.90 -4.53 6.55
CA LYS A 191 16.05 -4.00 7.63
C LYS A 191 16.76 -4.03 9.00
N SER A 192 17.77 -4.88 9.15
CA SER A 192 18.59 -5.00 10.36
C SER A 192 20.04 -4.58 10.20
N ASP A 193 20.44 -4.14 8.99
CA ASP A 193 21.82 -3.76 8.70
C ASP A 193 22.15 -2.38 9.30
N PRO A 194 23.14 -2.28 10.21
CA PRO A 194 23.45 -1.01 10.88
C PRO A 194 23.91 0.11 9.94
N ASP A 195 24.67 -0.23 8.88
CA ASP A 195 25.17 0.76 7.92
C ASP A 195 24.01 1.33 7.09
N TYR A 196 23.11 0.45 6.61
CA TYR A 196 21.91 0.85 5.88
C TYR A 196 20.96 1.68 6.75
N LEU A 197 20.71 1.26 8.00
CA LEU A 197 19.85 2.02 8.91
C LEU A 197 20.43 3.40 9.26
N GLN A 198 21.76 3.49 9.43
CA GLN A 198 22.43 4.77 9.62
C GLN A 198 22.30 5.66 8.37
N TRP A 199 22.53 5.09 7.19
CA TRP A 199 22.37 5.80 5.93
C TRP A 199 20.93 6.28 5.72
N LEU A 200 19.94 5.43 5.97
CA LEU A 200 18.52 5.75 5.80
C LEU A 200 18.10 6.89 6.73
N ARG A 201 18.59 6.91 7.97
CA ARG A 201 18.40 8.05 8.89
C ARG A 201 18.98 9.34 8.33
N ALA A 202 20.25 9.31 7.91
CA ALA A 202 20.91 10.50 7.34
C ALA A 202 20.23 10.98 6.05
N LYS A 203 19.75 10.05 5.20
CA LYS A 203 18.99 10.34 4.00
C LYS A 203 17.68 11.05 4.33
N ASN A 204 16.92 10.51 5.30
CA ASN A 204 15.67 11.11 5.74
C ASN A 204 15.90 12.49 6.39
N GLU A 205 16.95 12.66 7.18
CA GLU A 205 17.36 13.97 7.71
C GLU A 205 17.71 14.95 6.60
N GLY A 206 18.42 14.50 5.56
CA GLY A 206 18.75 15.31 4.38
C GLY A 206 17.52 15.71 3.57
N LEU A 207 16.54 14.82 3.42
CA LEU A 207 15.26 15.15 2.78
C LEU A 207 14.49 16.19 3.61
N LEU A 208 14.45 16.03 4.93
CA LEU A 208 13.83 17.00 5.84
C LEU A 208 14.54 18.36 5.85
N ALA A 209 15.87 18.38 5.67
CA ALA A 209 16.62 19.64 5.56
C ALA A 209 16.35 20.39 4.25
N ASN A 210 15.96 19.67 3.19
CA ASN A 210 15.71 20.19 1.85
C ASN A 210 14.22 20.26 1.50
N LEU A 211 13.34 20.33 2.50
CA LEU A 211 11.91 20.54 2.29
C LEU A 211 11.68 21.80 1.44
N LYS A 212 10.74 21.70 0.50
CA LYS A 212 10.30 22.83 -0.32
C LYS A 212 9.53 23.83 0.55
N GLU A 213 9.41 25.06 0.08
CA GLU A 213 8.69 26.10 0.83
C GLU A 213 7.22 25.77 1.02
N GLU A 214 6.60 25.05 0.08
CA GLU A 214 5.23 24.56 0.19
C GLU A 214 5.08 23.52 1.31
N GLU A 215 6.05 22.62 1.47
CA GLU A 215 6.09 21.61 2.54
C GLU A 215 6.32 22.26 3.90
N LYS A 216 7.22 23.25 3.98
CA LYS A 216 7.41 24.05 5.21
C LYS A 216 6.18 24.86 5.57
N ALA A 217 5.53 25.48 4.58
CA ALA A 217 4.29 26.24 4.80
C ALA A 217 3.17 25.32 5.31
N PHE A 218 3.06 24.11 4.75
CA PHE A 218 2.15 23.08 5.25
C PHE A 218 2.46 22.71 6.71
N LEU A 219 3.71 22.41 7.05
CA LEU A 219 4.11 22.09 8.43
C LEU A 219 3.79 23.23 9.41
N ARG A 220 4.04 24.49 9.04
CA ARG A 220 3.65 25.66 9.87
C ARG A 220 2.14 25.77 10.05
N LYS A 221 1.36 25.49 8.99
CA LYS A 221 -0.11 25.42 9.09
C LYS A 221 -0.54 24.34 10.08
N MET A 222 0.09 23.16 10.03
CA MET A 222 -0.21 22.05 10.96
C MET A 222 0.15 22.42 12.39
N GLU A 223 1.30 23.03 12.63
CA GLU A 223 1.70 23.51 13.96
C GLU A 223 0.69 24.51 14.54
N GLY A 224 0.21 25.46 13.74
CA GLY A 224 -0.81 26.43 14.16
C GLY A 224 -2.14 25.75 14.53
N MET A 225 -2.58 24.78 13.74
CA MET A 225 -3.79 24.00 14.02
C MET A 225 -3.67 23.16 15.29
N ILE A 226 -2.53 22.49 15.49
CA ILE A 226 -2.26 21.71 16.70
C ILE A 226 -2.26 22.60 17.94
N GLU A 227 -1.71 23.81 17.83
CA GLU A 227 -1.73 24.76 18.93
C GLU A 227 -3.16 25.24 19.27
N GLN A 228 -4.02 25.44 18.27
CA GLN A 228 -5.44 25.72 18.49
C GLN A 228 -6.15 24.55 19.21
N ILE A 229 -5.90 23.31 18.79
CA ILE A 229 -6.45 22.10 19.44
C ILE A 229 -6.01 22.03 20.91
N ARG A 230 -4.74 22.33 21.21
CA ARG A 230 -4.23 22.37 22.59
C ARG A 230 -4.92 23.43 23.43
N GLN A 231 -5.16 24.62 22.88
CA GLN A 231 -5.81 25.72 23.60
C GLN A 231 -7.30 25.43 23.87
N GLN A 232 -7.96 24.65 23.03
CA GLN A 232 -9.32 24.17 23.23
C GLN A 232 -9.42 23.01 24.24
N ALA A 233 -8.30 22.49 24.77
CA ALA A 233 -8.28 21.35 25.67
C ALA A 233 -8.62 21.68 27.14
N GLU A 234 -8.97 22.93 27.48
CA GLU A 234 -9.57 23.21 28.79
C GLU A 234 -11.00 22.62 28.84
N PRO A 235 -11.32 21.76 29.82
CA PRO A 235 -12.63 21.12 29.88
C PRO A 235 -13.70 22.17 30.12
N ALA A 236 -14.65 22.27 29.17
CA ALA A 236 -15.88 22.99 29.42
C ALA A 236 -16.61 22.31 30.59
N THR A 237 -16.84 23.06 31.67
CA THR A 237 -17.60 22.59 32.83
C THR A 237 -18.99 22.17 32.39
N LEU A 238 -19.32 20.88 32.58
CA LEU A 238 -20.67 20.38 32.37
C LEU A 238 -21.65 21.11 33.30
N PRO A 239 -22.87 21.44 32.85
CA PRO A 239 -23.94 21.77 33.77
C PRO A 239 -24.19 20.57 34.70
N GLU A 240 -24.07 20.78 36.01
CA GLU A 240 -24.33 19.81 37.08
C GLU A 240 -25.81 19.38 37.12
N THR A 241 -26.30 18.70 36.07
CA THR A 241 -27.66 18.19 36.05
C THR A 241 -27.61 16.67 36.12
N PRO A 242 -28.24 16.04 37.13
CA PRO A 242 -28.28 14.58 37.22
C PRO A 242 -28.94 14.01 35.97
N SER A 243 -28.37 12.92 35.43
CA SER A 243 -28.90 12.18 34.29
C SER A 243 -30.37 11.88 34.51
N LYS A 244 -31.26 12.62 33.83
CA LYS A 244 -32.65 12.19 33.71
C LYS A 244 -32.63 10.81 33.07
N GLU A 245 -33.43 9.90 33.62
CA GLU A 245 -33.62 8.58 33.05
C GLU A 245 -34.01 8.75 31.57
N ILE A 246 -33.15 8.22 30.67
CA ILE A 246 -33.34 8.36 29.22
C ILE A 246 -34.62 7.61 28.85
N SER A 247 -35.60 8.34 28.35
CA SER A 247 -36.86 7.73 27.94
C SER A 247 -36.67 6.95 26.65
N LYS A 248 -37.15 5.70 26.61
CA LYS A 248 -36.94 4.77 25.49
C LYS A 248 -38.25 4.43 24.81
N GLN A 249 -38.24 4.40 23.49
CA GLN A 249 -39.33 3.90 22.66
C GLN A 249 -38.78 2.91 21.64
N VAL A 250 -39.49 1.82 21.39
CA VAL A 250 -39.19 0.89 20.29
C VAL A 250 -40.23 1.08 19.19
N MET A 251 -39.77 1.19 17.94
CA MET A 251 -40.64 1.27 16.76
C MET A 251 -40.06 0.46 15.61
N SER A 252 -40.88 0.23 14.58
CA SER A 252 -40.39 -0.39 13.34
C SER A 252 -39.51 0.59 12.55
N TYR A 253 -38.61 0.05 11.72
CA TYR A 253 -37.79 0.85 10.82
C TYR A 253 -38.61 1.74 9.88
N GLN A 254 -39.74 1.25 9.37
CA GLN A 254 -40.63 2.03 8.50
C GLN A 254 -41.30 3.22 9.21
N GLU A 255 -41.70 3.04 10.47
CA GLU A 255 -42.21 4.14 11.30
C GLU A 255 -41.11 5.17 11.57
N ALA A 256 -39.88 4.72 11.83
CA ALA A 256 -38.74 5.59 12.07
C ALA A 256 -38.38 6.42 10.83
N ILE A 257 -38.34 5.81 9.63
CA ILE A 257 -38.17 6.53 8.36
C ILE A 257 -39.26 7.59 8.19
N GLY A 258 -40.53 7.21 8.36
CA GLY A 258 -41.65 8.13 8.18
C GLY A 258 -41.66 9.31 9.16
N LYS A 259 -41.17 9.09 10.40
CA LYS A 259 -41.14 10.10 11.45
C LYS A 259 -39.89 11.00 11.41
N TYR A 260 -38.72 10.41 11.14
CA TYR A 260 -37.42 11.08 11.29
C TYR A 260 -36.70 11.33 9.97
N GLY A 261 -37.20 10.82 8.84
CA GLY A 261 -36.58 11.02 7.53
C GLY A 261 -35.24 10.31 7.37
N ILE A 262 -35.06 9.19 8.06
CA ILE A 262 -33.82 8.38 8.04
C ILE A 262 -33.54 7.90 6.61
N VAL A 263 -32.28 7.96 6.18
CA VAL A 263 -31.84 7.44 4.88
C VAL A 263 -31.99 5.91 4.88
N GLU A 264 -32.47 5.34 3.78
CA GLU A 264 -32.65 3.89 3.65
C GLU A 264 -31.25 3.23 3.57
N PHE A 265 -30.89 2.41 4.56
CA PHE A 265 -29.57 1.78 4.62
C PHE A 265 -29.51 0.54 3.72
N PRO A 266 -28.49 0.39 2.86
CA PRO A 266 -28.45 -0.64 1.82
C PRO A 266 -28.43 -2.08 2.37
N TYR A 267 -27.98 -2.28 3.61
CA TYR A 267 -27.83 -3.59 4.23
C TYR A 267 -28.85 -3.91 5.33
N GLN A 268 -29.78 -3.00 5.64
CA GLN A 268 -30.75 -3.25 6.70
C GLN A 268 -31.95 -4.07 6.22
N ARG A 269 -32.27 -5.10 7.00
CA ARG A 269 -33.49 -5.88 6.79
C ARG A 269 -34.70 -5.06 7.23
N LYS A 270 -35.79 -5.12 6.47
CA LYS A 270 -37.03 -4.37 6.73
C LYS A 270 -37.70 -4.70 8.08
N ASP A 271 -37.28 -5.78 8.75
CA ASP A 271 -37.72 -6.22 10.07
C ASP A 271 -36.85 -5.70 11.24
N CYS A 272 -35.84 -4.86 10.96
CA CYS A 272 -35.03 -4.18 11.97
C CYS A 272 -35.90 -3.31 12.90
N SER A 273 -35.59 -3.32 14.20
CA SER A 273 -36.25 -2.46 15.19
C SER A 273 -35.39 -1.28 15.55
N VAL A 274 -36.04 -0.15 15.74
CA VAL A 274 -35.38 1.11 16.07
C VAL A 274 -35.64 1.40 17.54
N VAL A 275 -34.55 1.52 18.30
CA VAL A 275 -34.58 1.93 19.71
C VAL A 275 -34.32 3.42 19.76
N VAL A 276 -35.37 4.18 20.02
CA VAL A 276 -35.34 5.63 20.12
C VAL A 276 -35.08 6.03 21.56
N LEU A 277 -33.96 6.70 21.80
CA LEU A 277 -33.60 7.38 23.04
C LEU A 277 -34.08 8.83 22.93
N MET A 278 -35.06 9.23 23.73
CA MET A 278 -35.66 10.56 23.65
C MET A 278 -34.96 11.54 24.59
N GLY A 279 -34.57 12.69 24.04
CA GLY A 279 -33.88 13.77 24.75
C GLY A 279 -32.35 13.71 24.60
N ASP A 280 -31.69 14.69 25.21
CA ASP A 280 -30.23 14.80 25.13
C ASP A 280 -29.54 13.67 25.90
N VAL A 281 -28.46 13.14 25.33
CA VAL A 281 -27.65 12.06 25.88
C VAL A 281 -26.26 12.58 26.24
N THR A 282 -25.78 12.23 27.42
CA THR A 282 -24.39 12.45 27.84
C THR A 282 -23.75 11.11 28.17
N VAL A 283 -22.58 10.85 27.57
CA VAL A 283 -21.79 9.66 27.79
C VAL A 283 -20.47 10.08 28.45
N ASN A 284 -20.18 9.51 29.63
CA ASN A 284 -18.90 9.66 30.29
C ASN A 284 -17.99 8.51 29.85
N GLY A 285 -16.98 8.81 29.04
CA GLY A 285 -16.19 7.83 28.29
C GLY A 285 -16.67 7.63 26.86
N ASP A 286 -16.30 6.51 26.25
CA ASP A 286 -16.58 6.22 24.84
C ASP A 286 -18.03 5.73 24.63
N LEU A 287 -18.60 6.08 23.47
CA LEU A 287 -19.83 5.50 22.94
C LEU A 287 -19.42 4.43 21.91
N ASP A 288 -19.53 3.15 22.31
CA ASP A 288 -19.14 1.98 21.53
C ASP A 288 -20.29 0.96 21.43
N SER A 289 -20.03 -0.21 20.83
CA SER A 289 -21.03 -1.28 20.74
C SER A 289 -21.49 -1.80 22.10
N GLN A 290 -20.67 -1.73 23.16
CA GLN A 290 -21.06 -2.14 24.51
C GLN A 290 -22.07 -1.17 25.12
N TRP A 291 -21.84 0.13 24.94
CA TRP A 291 -22.77 1.17 25.35
C TRP A 291 -24.11 0.99 24.64
N LEU A 292 -24.10 0.76 23.32
CA LEU A 292 -25.30 0.53 22.51
C LEU A 292 -26.04 -0.74 22.95
N LYS A 293 -25.33 -1.85 23.19
CA LYS A 293 -25.91 -3.11 23.72
C LYS A 293 -26.57 -2.91 25.07
N THR A 294 -26.03 -2.05 25.94
CA THR A 294 -26.66 -1.72 27.23
C THR A 294 -28.01 -1.04 27.04
N GLN A 295 -28.20 -0.28 25.96
CA GLN A 295 -29.46 0.40 25.71
C GLN A 295 -30.58 -0.54 25.27
N ILE A 296 -30.23 -1.69 24.72
CA ILE A 296 -31.15 -2.63 24.09
C ILE A 296 -31.23 -3.99 24.80
N LYS A 297 -30.51 -4.18 25.91
CA LYS A 297 -30.38 -5.46 26.63
C LYS A 297 -31.69 -6.15 27.02
N ASP A 298 -32.78 -5.37 27.15
CA ASP A 298 -34.10 -5.86 27.55
C ASP A 298 -34.98 -6.22 26.33
N LEU A 299 -34.43 -6.15 25.12
CA LEU A 299 -35.11 -6.46 23.86
C LEU A 299 -34.67 -7.82 23.32
N ASP A 300 -35.64 -8.68 23.01
CA ASP A 300 -35.44 -10.00 22.42
C ASP A 300 -35.33 -9.90 20.88
N LYS A 301 -34.29 -9.20 20.38
CA LYS A 301 -34.06 -9.01 18.94
C LYS A 301 -32.58 -9.06 18.55
N ASP A 302 -32.32 -9.72 17.42
CA ASP A 302 -30.98 -9.95 16.88
C ASP A 302 -30.44 -8.77 16.03
N SER A 303 -31.27 -7.77 15.70
CA SER A 303 -30.87 -6.64 14.86
C SER A 303 -31.61 -5.37 15.25
N TYR A 304 -30.85 -4.30 15.48
CA TYR A 304 -31.36 -3.05 16.00
C TYR A 304 -30.57 -1.86 15.45
N MET A 305 -31.28 -0.74 15.30
CA MET A 305 -30.69 0.58 15.09
C MET A 305 -30.97 1.41 16.34
N VAL A 306 -29.99 2.20 16.78
CA VAL A 306 -30.19 3.16 17.87
C VAL A 306 -30.38 4.54 17.27
N LEU A 307 -31.49 5.18 17.62
CA LEU A 307 -31.77 6.55 17.26
C LEU A 307 -31.76 7.40 18.54
N ILE A 308 -31.03 8.50 18.54
CA ILE A 308 -31.04 9.49 19.61
C ILE A 308 -31.78 10.73 19.12
N ASP A 309 -32.96 10.96 19.70
CA ASP A 309 -33.82 12.10 19.40
C ASP A 309 -33.46 13.29 20.32
N GLY A 310 -32.29 13.87 20.08
CA GLY A 310 -31.68 14.91 20.91
C GLY A 310 -30.22 15.15 20.57
N ASN A 311 -29.56 16.00 21.36
CA ASN A 311 -28.12 16.23 21.27
C ASN A 311 -27.34 15.13 21.99
N VAL A 312 -26.11 14.88 21.54
CA VAL A 312 -25.21 13.89 22.11
C VAL A 312 -23.89 14.56 22.50
N THR A 313 -23.52 14.42 23.76
CA THR A 313 -22.22 14.86 24.29
C THR A 313 -21.47 13.64 24.81
N ILE A 314 -20.27 13.38 24.29
CA ILE A 314 -19.41 12.25 24.66
C ILE A 314 -18.12 12.82 25.25
N GLU A 315 -17.81 12.46 26.50
CA GLU A 315 -16.50 12.74 27.14
C GLU A 315 -15.47 11.69 26.71
N GLY A 316 -15.32 11.52 25.40
CA GLY A 316 -14.56 10.44 24.79
C GLY A 316 -14.88 10.31 23.31
N ASN A 317 -14.74 9.10 22.80
CA ASN A 317 -14.81 8.79 21.38
C ASN A 317 -16.16 8.19 21.00
N LEU A 318 -16.59 8.42 19.77
CA LEU A 318 -17.65 7.64 19.12
C LEU A 318 -17.00 6.55 18.27
N ILE A 319 -17.14 5.30 18.67
CA ILE A 319 -16.43 4.17 18.05
C ILE A 319 -17.44 3.18 17.47
N ASP A 320 -17.30 2.87 16.19
CA ASP A 320 -17.87 1.67 15.61
C ASP A 320 -16.87 0.50 15.65
N ASP A 321 -17.10 -0.40 16.60
CA ASP A 321 -16.38 -1.65 16.84
C ASP A 321 -17.26 -2.89 16.60
N GLY A 322 -18.41 -2.74 15.92
CA GLY A 322 -19.43 -3.78 15.89
C GLY A 322 -20.54 -3.64 14.84
N LEU A 323 -20.32 -2.91 13.74
CA LEU A 323 -21.34 -2.56 12.73
C LEU A 323 -22.47 -1.75 13.37
N ASN A 324 -22.10 -0.66 14.04
CA ASN A 324 -23.03 0.19 14.77
C ASN A 324 -23.90 0.99 13.78
N PHE A 325 -25.23 0.90 13.95
CA PHE A 325 -26.21 1.73 13.24
C PHE A 325 -26.75 2.79 14.19
N LEU A 326 -26.19 4.00 14.12
CA LEU A 326 -26.49 5.11 15.01
C LEU A 326 -27.02 6.32 14.22
N PHE A 327 -28.18 6.82 14.63
CA PHE A 327 -28.78 8.02 14.07
C PHE A 327 -28.99 9.07 15.17
N ILE A 328 -28.53 10.30 14.96
CA ILE A 328 -28.63 11.40 15.94
C ILE A 328 -29.39 12.57 15.27
N THR A 329 -30.52 12.96 15.84
CA THR A 329 -31.33 14.08 15.27
C THR A 329 -30.78 15.46 15.63
N GLY A 330 -30.03 15.57 16.73
CA GLY A 330 -29.44 16.82 17.22
C GLY A 330 -27.96 16.98 16.89
N ASN A 331 -27.28 17.80 17.68
CA ASN A 331 -25.84 18.04 17.56
C ASN A 331 -25.03 16.92 18.22
N LEU A 332 -23.84 16.64 17.70
CA LEU A 332 -22.86 15.73 18.28
C LEU A 332 -21.63 16.51 18.76
N ARG A 333 -21.18 16.23 19.98
CA ARG A 333 -19.87 16.64 20.49
C ARG A 333 -19.10 15.43 21.00
N CYS A 334 -17.87 15.26 20.54
CA CYS A 334 -16.98 14.18 20.98
C CYS A 334 -15.50 14.53 20.75
N ASP A 335 -14.61 13.70 21.28
CA ASP A 335 -13.17 13.86 21.06
C ASP A 335 -12.76 13.37 19.66
N TYR A 336 -13.30 12.24 19.24
CA TYR A 336 -12.89 11.53 18.02
C TYR A 336 -13.99 10.59 17.54
N ILE A 337 -14.13 10.41 16.23
CA ILE A 337 -15.04 9.43 15.62
C ILE A 337 -14.20 8.39 14.86
N PHE A 338 -14.50 7.11 15.06
CA PHE A 338 -13.99 6.02 14.23
C PHE A 338 -15.16 5.20 13.71
N SER A 339 -15.18 4.94 12.40
CA SER A 339 -16.05 3.93 11.81
C SER A 339 -15.29 2.97 10.92
N ALA A 340 -15.51 1.68 11.15
CA ALA A 340 -15.30 0.67 10.12
C ALA A 340 -16.60 0.61 9.30
N ASP A 341 -17.22 -0.55 9.13
CA ASP A 341 -18.42 -0.73 8.29
C ASP A 341 -19.76 -0.29 8.93
N GLY A 342 -19.73 0.48 10.02
CA GLY A 342 -20.91 1.05 10.68
C GLY A 342 -21.56 2.19 9.89
N TYR A 343 -22.77 2.58 10.32
CA TYR A 343 -23.54 3.68 9.76
C TYR A 343 -23.87 4.68 10.86
N ILE A 344 -23.25 5.86 10.77
CA ILE A 344 -23.40 6.95 11.73
C ILE A 344 -23.96 8.16 10.99
N ASP A 345 -25.17 8.56 11.33
CA ASP A 345 -25.81 9.77 10.80
C ASP A 345 -26.06 10.78 11.93
N VAL A 346 -25.70 12.04 11.69
CA VAL A 346 -25.92 13.18 12.59
C VAL A 346 -26.58 14.31 11.79
N LEU A 347 -27.85 14.61 12.07
CA LEU A 347 -28.58 15.67 11.36
C LEU A 347 -28.14 17.08 11.77
N GLY A 348 -27.66 17.24 13.01
CA GLY A 348 -27.19 18.52 13.53
C GLY A 348 -25.72 18.79 13.25
N LYS A 349 -25.16 19.74 14.01
CA LYS A 349 -23.74 20.11 13.95
C LYS A 349 -22.86 19.04 14.56
N GLY A 350 -21.62 18.94 14.06
CA GLY A 350 -20.56 18.13 14.66
C GLY A 350 -19.49 19.04 15.29
N ASP A 351 -19.16 18.80 16.56
CA ASP A 351 -18.00 19.38 17.24
C ASP A 351 -17.05 18.24 17.63
N ILE A 352 -16.06 17.98 16.77
CA ILE A 352 -15.14 16.85 16.89
C ILE A 352 -13.72 17.37 17.11
N LYS A 353 -13.18 17.11 18.30
CA LYS A 353 -11.98 17.77 18.79
C LYS A 353 -10.69 17.41 18.04
N TYR A 354 -10.46 16.13 17.79
CA TYR A 354 -9.19 15.62 17.26
C TYR A 354 -9.29 15.13 15.82
N GLY A 355 -10.43 14.58 15.41
CA GLY A 355 -10.63 14.12 14.05
C GLY A 355 -11.73 13.08 13.91
N LEU A 356 -11.96 12.64 12.69
CA LEU A 356 -12.79 11.48 12.40
C LEU A 356 -12.08 10.56 11.41
N ALA A 357 -12.21 9.25 11.56
CA ALA A 357 -11.71 8.28 10.60
C ALA A 357 -12.82 7.35 10.12
N GLY A 358 -12.73 7.01 8.84
CA GLY A 358 -13.49 5.95 8.22
C GLY A 358 -12.55 4.92 7.59
N GLU A 359 -12.79 3.65 7.84
CA GLU A 359 -12.10 2.51 7.22
C GLU A 359 -13.10 1.60 6.51
N TYR A 360 -12.69 1.05 5.36
CA TYR A 360 -13.50 0.17 4.51
C TYR A 360 -14.73 0.83 3.87
N ASN A 361 -15.23 0.23 2.80
CA ASN A 361 -16.19 0.86 1.90
C ASN A 361 -17.65 0.46 2.11
N ASP A 362 -17.96 -0.35 3.13
CA ASP A 362 -19.32 -0.83 3.37
C ASP A 362 -20.10 0.03 4.39
N GLY A 363 -19.44 0.93 5.11
CA GLY A 363 -20.07 1.84 6.09
C GLY A 363 -20.21 3.29 5.62
N HIS A 364 -20.73 4.13 6.51
CA HIS A 364 -21.05 5.54 6.25
C HIS A 364 -20.90 6.42 7.50
N ILE A 365 -20.30 7.60 7.35
CA ILE A 365 -20.35 8.70 8.33
C ILE A 365 -20.97 9.94 7.67
N GLY A 366 -22.18 10.29 8.09
CA GLY A 366 -22.92 11.48 7.66
C GLY A 366 -23.07 12.51 8.78
N ILE A 367 -22.55 13.72 8.61
CA ILE A 367 -22.83 14.86 9.50
C ILE A 367 -23.35 16.03 8.65
N TYR A 368 -24.65 16.24 8.69
CA TYR A 368 -25.35 17.11 7.74
C TYR A 368 -25.35 18.59 8.17
N GLY A 369 -25.06 18.88 9.44
CA GLY A 369 -24.80 20.23 9.91
C GLY A 369 -23.33 20.65 9.77
N GLU A 370 -23.07 21.92 10.02
CA GLU A 370 -21.72 22.48 10.09
C GLU A 370 -20.87 21.66 11.08
N THR A 371 -19.72 21.18 10.60
CA THR A 371 -18.84 20.26 11.29
C THR A 371 -17.50 20.92 11.56
N GLN A 372 -17.20 21.17 12.83
CA GLN A 372 -15.87 21.55 13.28
C GLN A 372 -15.06 20.27 13.50
N VAL A 373 -14.08 20.04 12.64
CA VAL A 373 -13.15 18.91 12.75
C VAL A 373 -11.80 19.28 12.11
N PRO A 374 -10.66 19.07 12.79
CA PRO A 374 -9.36 19.45 12.23
C PRO A 374 -8.85 18.43 11.19
N PHE A 375 -9.04 17.14 11.45
CA PHE A 375 -8.50 16.05 10.64
C PHE A 375 -9.60 15.05 10.25
N VAL A 376 -9.62 14.67 8.97
CA VAL A 376 -10.44 13.57 8.43
C VAL A 376 -9.48 12.52 7.90
N PHE A 377 -9.53 11.31 8.45
CA PHE A 377 -8.76 10.17 7.95
C PHE A 377 -9.67 9.33 7.07
N ASN A 378 -9.35 9.21 5.79
CA ASN A 378 -10.16 8.43 4.85
C ASN A 378 -9.36 7.25 4.31
N ASN A 379 -9.88 6.04 4.52
CA ASN A 379 -9.35 4.82 3.96
C ASN A 379 -10.49 4.04 3.28
N ASP A 380 -10.88 4.54 2.11
CA ASP A 380 -11.96 4.00 1.26
C ASP A 380 -13.35 4.00 1.92
N HIS A 381 -13.66 5.00 2.76
CA HIS A 381 -14.93 5.08 3.49
C HIS A 381 -15.86 6.18 2.97
N ASP A 382 -17.17 5.99 3.08
CA ASP A 382 -18.15 7.01 2.71
C ASP A 382 -18.32 8.05 3.82
N ILE A 383 -17.58 9.15 3.71
CA ILE A 383 -17.62 10.27 4.66
C ILE A 383 -18.28 11.48 3.99
N ASN A 384 -19.41 11.93 4.55
CA ASN A 384 -20.15 13.08 4.09
C ASN A 384 -20.40 14.09 5.22
N ILE A 385 -19.52 15.08 5.31
CA ILE A 385 -19.62 16.17 6.32
C ILE A 385 -19.65 17.56 5.66
N VAL A 386 -20.17 18.54 6.39
CA VAL A 386 -20.09 19.97 6.01
C VAL A 386 -18.97 20.64 6.81
N ALA A 387 -17.72 20.49 6.36
CA ALA A 387 -16.53 21.02 7.03
C ALA A 387 -15.91 22.25 6.33
N SER A 388 -15.04 22.97 7.03
CA SER A 388 -14.36 24.16 6.51
C SER A 388 -13.15 23.82 5.62
N GLU A 389 -12.61 24.82 4.92
CA GLU A 389 -11.34 24.69 4.17
C GLU A 389 -10.11 24.48 5.08
N GLU A 390 -10.27 24.71 6.39
CA GLU A 390 -9.22 24.48 7.37
C GLU A 390 -9.05 22.99 7.67
N THR A 391 -10.11 22.18 7.53
CA THR A 391 -10.08 20.72 7.71
C THR A 391 -9.13 20.06 6.71
N ILE A 392 -8.23 19.23 7.25
CA ILE A 392 -7.25 18.47 6.46
C ILE A 392 -7.74 17.03 6.32
N VAL A 393 -7.84 16.58 5.07
CA VAL A 393 -8.04 15.17 4.78
C VAL A 393 -6.67 14.50 4.67
N ILE A 394 -6.52 13.39 5.38
CA ILE A 394 -5.39 12.47 5.30
C ILE A 394 -5.96 11.20 4.67
N ASP A 395 -5.67 11.01 3.39
CA ASP A 395 -6.07 9.84 2.64
C ASP A 395 -4.92 8.85 2.69
N SER A 396 -5.18 7.65 3.20
CA SER A 396 -4.18 6.61 3.39
C SER A 396 -4.67 5.29 2.79
N PHE A 397 -4.89 5.28 1.47
CA PHE A 397 -5.37 4.10 0.76
C PHE A 397 -4.47 2.87 1.02
N CYS A 398 -5.05 1.82 1.61
CA CYS A 398 -4.36 0.61 2.10
C CYS A 398 -3.32 0.86 3.21
N ASN A 399 -3.42 1.98 3.93
CA ASN A 399 -2.51 2.42 5.00
C ASN A 399 -1.01 2.46 4.65
N SER A 400 -0.64 2.24 3.38
CA SER A 400 0.76 2.25 2.96
C SER A 400 1.35 3.65 3.05
N ARG A 401 2.61 3.71 3.51
CA ARG A 401 3.40 4.94 3.59
C ARG A 401 3.49 5.72 2.28
N GLU A 402 3.42 5.04 1.14
CA GLU A 402 3.44 5.70 -0.18
C GLU A 402 2.11 6.33 -0.58
N ASN A 403 1.01 5.85 0.01
CA ASN A 403 -0.34 6.23 -0.35
C ASN A 403 -0.94 7.23 0.64
N VAL A 404 -0.09 7.95 1.37
CA VAL A 404 -0.54 9.04 2.23
C VAL A 404 -0.61 10.33 1.43
N PHE A 405 -1.80 10.91 1.32
CA PHE A 405 -2.02 12.19 0.66
C PHE A 405 -2.71 13.17 1.61
N PHE A 406 -2.38 14.45 1.43
CA PHE A 406 -3.03 15.55 2.13
C PHE A 406 -3.79 16.43 1.14
N TYR A 407 -5.02 16.80 1.48
CA TYR A 407 -5.79 17.79 0.73
C TYR A 407 -6.80 18.53 1.64
N PRO A 408 -7.22 19.75 1.27
CA PRO A 408 -8.32 20.43 1.95
C PRO A 408 -9.65 19.71 1.66
N TYR A 409 -10.53 19.63 2.65
CA TYR A 409 -11.81 18.90 2.51
C TYR A 409 -12.72 19.46 1.38
N VAL A 410 -12.85 20.78 1.27
CA VAL A 410 -13.79 21.44 0.35
C VAL A 410 -13.40 21.27 -1.14
N ASN A 411 -12.13 20.99 -1.44
CA ASN A 411 -11.67 20.78 -2.80
C ASN A 411 -10.68 19.61 -2.91
N PRO A 412 -11.16 18.35 -2.92
CA PRO A 412 -10.29 17.17 -2.98
C PRO A 412 -9.45 17.06 -4.25
N ARG A 413 -9.80 17.84 -5.30
CA ARG A 413 -9.02 17.89 -6.55
C ARG A 413 -7.79 18.78 -6.44
N GLU A 414 -7.74 19.67 -5.46
CA GLU A 414 -6.58 20.50 -5.14
C GLU A 414 -5.73 19.79 -4.08
N ARG A 415 -4.98 18.78 -4.50
CA ARG A 415 -3.93 18.20 -3.64
C ARG A 415 -2.98 19.31 -3.21
N PHE A 416 -2.56 19.30 -1.95
CA PHE A 416 -1.36 20.07 -1.60
C PHE A 416 -0.24 19.52 -2.50
N GLY A 417 0.46 20.38 -3.24
CA GLY A 417 1.51 20.00 -4.20
C GLY A 417 2.79 19.46 -3.53
N LEU A 418 2.62 18.63 -2.51
CA LEU A 418 3.64 18.04 -1.66
C LEU A 418 4.23 16.85 -2.42
N GLU A 419 5.55 16.84 -2.56
CA GLU A 419 6.23 15.79 -3.30
C GLU A 419 6.38 14.53 -2.44
N ASN A 420 6.59 14.70 -1.13
CA ASN A 420 6.79 13.60 -0.19
C ASN A 420 5.98 13.79 1.11
N PRO A 421 4.64 13.78 1.05
CA PRO A 421 3.76 13.97 2.22
C PRO A 421 4.09 13.04 3.39
N GLN A 422 4.47 11.80 3.14
CA GLN A 422 4.85 10.80 4.14
C GLN A 422 6.10 11.18 4.96
N LEU A 423 6.96 12.06 4.47
CA LEU A 423 8.11 12.55 5.22
C LEU A 423 7.72 13.64 6.23
N LEU A 424 6.55 14.26 6.05
CA LEU A 424 6.06 15.32 6.92
C LEU A 424 5.45 14.77 8.22
N LEU A 425 5.16 13.48 8.27
CA LEU A 425 4.61 12.80 9.44
C LEU A 425 5.70 12.32 10.39
N ALA A 426 5.45 12.45 11.69
CA ALA A 426 6.36 12.00 12.74
C ALA A 426 6.53 10.47 12.70
N PRO A 427 7.72 9.93 13.03
CA PRO A 427 7.95 8.48 13.06
C PRO A 427 6.96 7.69 13.95
N ALA A 428 6.39 8.34 14.97
CA ALA A 428 5.47 7.72 15.91
C ALA A 428 4.07 7.41 15.33
N VAL A 429 3.68 7.98 14.19
CA VAL A 429 2.38 7.70 13.56
C VAL A 429 2.39 6.44 12.69
N TRP A 430 3.55 5.82 12.53
CA TRP A 430 3.71 4.59 11.76
C TRP A 430 3.62 3.38 12.69
N ASN A 431 2.93 2.32 12.26
CA ASN A 431 2.88 1.06 13.01
C ASN A 431 4.16 0.23 12.83
N GLU A 432 4.24 -0.94 13.47
CA GLU A 432 5.36 -1.86 13.30
C GLU A 432 5.48 -2.36 11.86
N GLU A 433 4.39 -2.21 11.09
CA GLU A 433 4.28 -2.53 9.69
C GLU A 433 4.61 -1.35 8.75
N ASP A 434 5.10 -0.23 9.29
CA ASP A 434 5.35 1.04 8.58
C ASP A 434 4.11 1.59 7.85
N GLU A 435 2.93 1.18 8.28
CA GLU A 435 1.65 1.69 7.81
C GLU A 435 1.20 2.87 8.65
N PHE A 436 0.46 3.79 8.03
CA PHE A 436 -0.10 4.94 8.69
C PHE A 436 -1.17 4.51 9.71
N ASP A 437 -1.00 4.94 10.96
CA ASP A 437 -1.88 4.60 12.06
C ASP A 437 -2.55 5.89 12.59
N HIS A 438 -3.80 6.08 12.17
CA HIS A 438 -4.59 7.24 12.57
C HIS A 438 -4.91 7.24 14.09
N VAL A 439 -4.92 6.08 14.75
CA VAL A 439 -5.12 5.98 16.19
C VAL A 439 -3.90 6.56 16.91
N LYS A 440 -2.69 6.15 16.51
CA LYS A 440 -1.45 6.76 17.04
C LYS A 440 -1.36 8.26 16.76
N PHE A 441 -1.80 8.70 15.57
CA PHE A 441 -1.87 10.11 15.22
C PHE A 441 -2.74 10.88 16.24
N VAL A 442 -3.96 10.39 16.51
CA VAL A 442 -4.90 11.02 17.46
C VAL A 442 -4.37 10.93 18.89
N GLU A 443 -3.72 9.84 19.29
CA GLU A 443 -3.08 9.73 20.61
C GLU A 443 -2.02 10.80 20.84
N LEU A 444 -1.21 11.14 19.82
CA LEU A 444 -0.24 12.22 19.91
C LEU A 444 -0.95 13.55 20.18
N LEU A 445 -2.03 13.84 19.44
CA LEU A 445 -2.83 15.04 19.67
C LEU A 445 -3.44 15.10 21.08
N LYS A 446 -3.97 13.97 21.59
CA LYS A 446 -4.50 13.85 22.96
C LYS A 446 -3.42 14.14 24.01
N LYS A 447 -2.17 13.74 23.76
CA LYS A 447 -0.99 14.02 24.60
C LYS A 447 -0.46 15.45 24.43
N GLY A 448 -1.01 16.23 23.50
CA GLY A 448 -0.51 17.55 23.14
C GLY A 448 0.79 17.50 22.33
N GLU A 449 1.14 16.36 21.73
CA GLU A 449 2.30 16.19 20.86
C GLU A 449 1.94 16.45 19.39
N SER A 450 2.95 16.71 18.55
CA SER A 450 2.74 16.89 17.11
C SER A 450 2.85 15.55 16.38
N PRO A 451 1.85 15.14 15.58
CA PRO A 451 1.98 14.00 14.68
C PRO A 451 2.77 14.33 13.40
N PHE A 452 3.26 15.57 13.26
CA PHE A 452 4.13 15.99 12.16
C PHE A 452 5.56 16.21 12.63
N VAL A 453 6.52 16.06 11.71
CA VAL A 453 7.93 16.39 11.95
C VAL A 453 8.09 17.89 12.25
N LYS A 454 9.04 18.22 13.12
CA LYS A 454 9.37 19.61 13.40
C LYS A 454 10.25 20.18 12.30
N ILE A 455 9.96 21.41 11.89
CA ILE A 455 10.89 22.17 11.06
C ILE A 455 12.11 22.47 11.93
N LYS A 456 13.31 22.06 11.50
CA LYS A 456 14.56 22.59 12.04
C LYS A 456 14.80 23.92 11.35
N GLU A 457 14.64 25.03 12.08
CA GLU A 457 14.97 26.38 11.60
C GLU A 457 16.48 26.56 11.34
#